data_AF-A0AAV4FC81-F1
#
_entry.id   AF-A0AAV4FC81-F1
#
_cell.length_a   1.000
_cell.length_b   1.000
_cell.length_c   1.000
_cell.angle_alpha   90.00
_cell.angle_beta   90.00
_cell.angle_gamma   90.00
#
_symmetry.space_group_name_H-M   'P 1'
#
loop_
_entity.id
_entity.type
_entity.pdbx_description
1 polymer ?
#
loop_
_entity_poly.entity_id
_entity_poly.type
_entity_poly.pdbx_seq_one_letter_code
_entity_poly.pdbx_strand_id
1 'polypeptide(L)'
;MRVALQANERAEMFANKLLRLGNRETDTVQSPDYVSLLNFGTPAENIDILLDRIYPQIHSNYENHTWLMQRAILAPHNDSVRQINKLLAKKLPTQTHTYTAINSVVDEEQAVQFPVKFINSIEVSGLPPHVLDLKCGNKATGAHEWHKVYHPKL
;
A
#
# COMPACT_ATOMS: atom_id res chain seq x y z
N MET A 1 -0.42 16.34 -3.51
CA MET A 1 0.98 16.17 -3.10
C MET A 1 1.85 16.84 -4.17
N ARG A 2 2.64 17.87 -3.83
CA ARG A 2 3.63 18.45 -4.76
C ARG A 2 5.01 18.07 -4.24
N VAL A 3 5.69 17.18 -4.95
CA VAL A 3 7.09 16.81 -4.68
C VAL A 3 7.94 17.75 -5.52
N ALA A 4 8.79 18.56 -4.87
CA ALA A 4 9.78 19.38 -5.55
C ALA A 4 10.89 18.47 -6.07
N LEU A 5 10.89 18.21 -7.38
CA LEU A 5 11.87 17.39 -8.07
C LEU A 5 13.12 18.24 -8.31
N GLN A 6 14.08 18.20 -7.40
CA GLN A 6 15.39 18.82 -7.62
C GLN A 6 16.07 18.18 -8.84
N ALA A 7 16.21 18.95 -9.92
CA ALA A 7 17.11 18.72 -11.06
C ALA A 7 17.20 17.28 -11.62
N ASN A 8 16.11 16.50 -11.58
CA ASN A 8 16.08 15.15 -12.12
C ASN A 8 15.34 15.16 -13.45
N GLU A 9 16.10 15.15 -14.55
CA GLU A 9 15.60 15.17 -15.93
C GLU A 9 14.52 14.10 -16.18
N ARG A 10 14.68 12.89 -15.60
CA ARG A 10 13.69 11.82 -15.72
C ARG A 10 12.38 12.15 -15.04
N ALA A 11 12.45 12.83 -13.89
CA ALA A 11 11.27 13.19 -13.13
C ALA A 11 10.53 14.37 -13.77
N GLU A 12 11.26 15.31 -14.36
CA GLU A 12 10.70 16.38 -15.19
C GLU A 12 10.02 15.82 -16.45
N MET A 13 10.67 14.89 -17.16
CA MET A 13 10.04 14.17 -18.28
C MET A 13 8.76 13.45 -17.86
N PHE A 14 8.77 12.77 -16.70
CA PHE A 14 7.60 12.09 -16.18
C PHE A 14 6.47 13.07 -15.82
N ALA A 15 6.79 14.19 -15.17
CA ALA A 15 5.82 15.24 -14.82
C ALA A 15 5.19 15.86 -16.09
N ASN A 16 6.00 16.17 -17.11
CA ASN A 16 5.50 16.64 -18.41
C ASN A 16 4.60 15.60 -19.08
N LYS A 17 4.92 14.31 -18.95
CA LYS A 17 4.07 13.23 -19.45
C LYS A 17 2.71 13.16 -18.74
N LEU A 18 2.70 13.36 -17.41
CA LEU A 18 1.47 13.47 -16.62
C LEU A 18 0.63 14.70 -17.00
N LEU A 19 1.26 15.85 -17.28
CA LEU A 19 0.56 17.04 -17.74
C LEU A 19 -0.13 16.80 -19.08
N ARG A 20 0.59 16.22 -20.04
CA ARG A 20 0.03 15.83 -21.34
C ARG A 20 -1.14 14.86 -21.20
N LEU A 21 -1.05 13.91 -20.26
CA LEU A 21 -2.14 12.98 -19.95
C LEU A 21 -3.38 13.72 -19.46
N GLY A 22 -3.21 14.66 -18.53
CA GLY A 22 -4.29 15.51 -18.03
C GLY A 22 -4.93 16.36 -19.12
N ASN A 23 -4.12 16.87 -20.05
CA ASN A 23 -4.57 17.65 -21.21
C ASN A 23 -5.13 16.79 -22.35
N ARG A 24 -5.12 15.45 -22.23
CA ARG A 24 -5.52 14.49 -23.27
C ARG A 24 -4.66 14.57 -24.55
N GLU A 25 -3.42 15.04 -24.43
CA GLU A 25 -2.42 15.18 -25.50
C GLU A 25 -1.45 13.98 -25.55
N THR A 26 -1.97 12.78 -25.27
CA THR A 26 -1.18 11.54 -25.18
C THR A 26 -1.53 10.55 -26.28
N ASP A 27 -0.52 9.83 -26.74
CA ASP A 27 -0.67 8.65 -27.60
C ASP A 27 -1.39 7.56 -26.81
N THR A 28 -2.71 7.53 -26.94
CA THR A 28 -3.55 6.49 -26.34
C THR A 28 -4.09 5.58 -27.43
N VAL A 29 -4.07 4.28 -27.18
CA VAL A 29 -4.86 3.34 -27.96
C VAL A 29 -6.17 3.15 -27.21
N GLN A 30 -7.26 3.57 -27.84
CA GLN A 30 -8.59 3.33 -27.32
C GLN A 30 -9.07 1.95 -27.78
N SER A 31 -9.36 1.09 -26.81
CA SER A 31 -10.14 -0.13 -26.99
C SER A 31 -11.52 0.08 -26.35
N PRO A 32 -12.54 -0.70 -26.71
CA PRO A 32 -13.90 -0.56 -26.15
C PRO A 32 -13.93 -0.62 -24.62
N ASP A 33 -13.04 -1.43 -24.03
CA ASP A 33 -13.03 -1.73 -22.59
C ASP A 33 -11.95 -0.98 -21.81
N TYR A 34 -10.92 -0.45 -22.49
CA TYR A 34 -9.79 0.20 -21.82
C TYR A 34 -9.07 1.22 -22.69
N VAL A 35 -8.44 2.18 -22.02
CA VAL A 35 -7.52 3.14 -22.62
C VAL A 35 -6.09 2.72 -22.26
N SER A 36 -5.30 2.35 -23.26
CA SER A 36 -3.88 2.05 -23.07
C SER A 36 -3.04 3.31 -23.25
N LEU A 37 -2.25 3.65 -22.24
CA LEU A 37 -1.27 4.74 -22.30
C LEU A 37 0.03 4.19 -22.91
N LEU A 38 0.36 4.56 -24.15
CA LEU A 38 1.62 4.10 -24.74
C LEU A 38 2.81 4.70 -24.00
N ASN A 39 3.81 3.86 -23.77
CA ASN A 39 5.13 4.23 -23.25
C ASN A 39 5.11 4.89 -21.86
N PHE A 40 4.01 4.86 -21.09
CA PHE A 40 3.90 5.56 -19.80
C PHE A 40 4.72 4.90 -18.68
N GLY A 41 5.06 3.64 -18.85
CA GLY A 41 5.93 2.87 -17.99
C GLY A 41 6.13 1.48 -18.57
N THR A 42 6.94 0.68 -17.89
CA THR A 42 7.12 -0.73 -18.25
C THR A 42 6.08 -1.55 -17.47
N PRO A 43 5.09 -2.16 -18.14
CA PRO A 43 4.14 -3.02 -17.45
C PRO A 43 4.88 -4.17 -16.74
N ALA A 44 4.36 -4.55 -15.59
CA ALA A 44 4.77 -5.77 -14.89
C ALA A 44 3.70 -6.83 -15.14
N GLU A 45 4.12 -8.06 -15.46
CA GLU A 45 3.20 -9.17 -15.76
C GLU A 45 2.43 -9.61 -14.51
N ASN A 46 3.03 -9.46 -13.33
CA ASN A 46 2.42 -9.79 -12.05
C ASN A 46 3.02 -8.93 -10.91
N ILE A 47 2.40 -9.04 -9.73
CA ILE A 47 2.80 -8.29 -8.55
C ILE A 47 4.20 -8.68 -8.08
N ASP A 48 4.61 -9.94 -8.15
CA ASP A 48 5.95 -10.36 -7.71
C ASP A 48 7.07 -9.71 -8.52
N ILE A 49 6.92 -9.65 -9.85
CA ILE A 49 7.85 -8.94 -10.74
C ILE A 49 7.88 -7.44 -10.41
N LEU A 50 6.72 -6.83 -10.13
CA LEU A 50 6.66 -5.44 -9.70
C LEU A 50 7.44 -5.22 -8.39
N LEU A 51 7.24 -6.10 -7.40
CA LEU A 51 7.93 -6.01 -6.12
C LEU A 51 9.44 -6.16 -6.28
N ASP A 52 9.90 -7.11 -7.09
CA ASP A 52 11.33 -7.34 -7.30
C ASP A 52 11.99 -6.21 -8.12
N ARG A 53 11.24 -5.54 -9.01
CA ARG A 53 11.72 -4.34 -9.73
C ARG A 53 11.85 -3.12 -8.81
N ILE A 54 10.88 -2.90 -7.91
CA ILE A 54 10.89 -1.72 -7.02
C ILE A 54 11.79 -1.95 -5.80
N TYR A 55 11.76 -3.15 -5.21
CA TYR A 55 12.51 -3.56 -4.03
C TYR A 55 13.49 -4.71 -4.34
N PRO A 56 14.51 -4.49 -5.20
CA PRO A 56 15.47 -5.53 -5.52
C PRO A 56 16.26 -5.96 -4.28
N GLN A 57 16.46 -7.27 -4.13
CA GLN A 57 17.27 -7.84 -3.04
C GLN A 57 16.80 -7.37 -1.65
N ILE A 58 15.48 -7.30 -1.42
CA ILE A 58 14.91 -6.76 -0.18
C ILE A 58 15.43 -7.46 1.09
N HIS A 59 15.74 -8.76 1.00
CA HIS A 59 16.32 -9.53 2.11
C HIS A 59 17.70 -9.01 2.56
N SER A 60 18.43 -8.29 1.69
CA SER A 60 19.71 -7.66 2.02
C SER A 60 19.56 -6.18 2.39
N ASN A 61 18.49 -5.51 1.92
CA ASN A 61 18.31 -4.06 2.08
C ASN A 61 17.25 -3.67 3.12
N TYR A 62 16.56 -4.62 3.76
CA TYR A 62 15.43 -4.33 4.65
C TYR A 62 15.80 -3.49 5.88
N GLU A 63 17.09 -3.42 6.26
CA GLU A 63 17.58 -2.56 7.36
C GLU A 63 18.03 -1.17 6.88
N ASN A 64 18.14 -0.96 5.56
CA ASN A 64 18.60 0.30 5.00
C ASN A 64 17.43 1.29 4.85
N HIS A 65 17.23 2.13 5.88
CA HIS A 65 16.15 3.12 5.91
C HIS A 65 16.21 4.11 4.74
N THR A 66 17.38 4.63 4.38
CA THR A 66 17.52 5.58 3.27
C THR A 66 17.12 4.94 1.94
N TRP A 67 17.46 3.66 1.74
CA TRP A 67 17.07 2.90 0.56
C TRP A 67 15.55 2.65 0.52
N LEU A 68 14.93 2.33 1.65
CA LEU A 68 13.48 2.11 1.74
C LEU A 68 12.69 3.40 1.49
N MET A 69 13.12 4.54 2.05
CA MET A 69 12.41 5.82 1.93
C MET A 69 12.38 6.38 0.50
N GLN A 70 13.30 5.94 -0.37
CA GLN A 70 13.34 6.35 -1.78
C GLN A 70 12.33 5.60 -2.66
N ARG A 71 11.56 4.66 -2.10
CA ARG A 71 10.70 3.74 -2.84
C ARG A 71 9.28 3.80 -2.31
N ALA A 72 8.32 3.77 -3.22
CA ALA A 72 6.90 3.71 -2.90
C ALA A 72 6.15 2.97 -4.01
N ILE A 73 5.10 2.25 -3.62
CA ILE A 73 4.11 1.69 -4.55
C ILE A 73 2.79 2.38 -4.25
N LEU A 74 2.21 3.01 -5.26
CA LEU A 74 0.91 3.66 -5.17
C LEU A 74 -0.14 2.78 -5.84
N ALA A 75 -1.27 2.60 -5.19
CA ALA A 75 -2.41 1.88 -5.75
C ALA A 75 -3.70 2.69 -5.50
N PRO A 76 -4.68 2.61 -6.42
CA PRO A 76 -5.91 3.41 -6.33
C PRO A 76 -6.86 2.92 -5.21
N HIS A 77 -6.77 1.65 -4.80
CA HIS A 77 -7.66 1.05 -3.80
C HIS A 77 -6.88 0.53 -2.59
N ASN A 78 -7.44 0.71 -1.40
CA ASN A 78 -6.85 0.24 -0.14
C ASN A 78 -6.66 -1.27 -0.10
N ASP A 79 -7.56 -2.04 -0.71
CA ASP A 79 -7.42 -3.50 -0.76
C ASP A 79 -6.22 -3.94 -1.61
N SER A 80 -5.95 -3.24 -2.71
CA SER A 80 -4.73 -3.43 -3.49
C SER A 80 -3.48 -3.08 -2.66
N VAL A 81 -3.49 -1.95 -1.94
CA VAL A 81 -2.40 -1.57 -1.02
C VAL A 81 -2.17 -2.66 0.02
N ARG A 82 -3.24 -3.18 0.62
CA ARG A 82 -3.17 -4.22 1.65
C ARG A 82 -2.57 -5.52 1.11
N GLN A 83 -3.01 -5.96 -0.08
CA GLN A 83 -2.46 -7.15 -0.73
C GLN A 83 -0.97 -7.00 -1.05
N ILE A 84 -0.57 -5.84 -1.61
CA ILE A 84 0.82 -5.52 -1.92
C ILE A 84 1.67 -5.51 -0.64
N ASN A 85 1.19 -4.87 0.43
CA ASN A 85 1.89 -4.84 1.72
C ASN A 85 2.05 -6.23 2.33
N LYS A 86 1.02 -7.09 2.27
CA LYS A 86 1.10 -8.47 2.73
C LYS A 86 2.15 -9.27 1.95
N LEU A 87 2.21 -9.13 0.63
CA LEU A 87 3.18 -9.82 -0.22
C LEU A 87 4.61 -9.32 0.04
N LEU A 88 4.80 -8.00 0.14
CA LEU A 88 6.09 -7.40 0.47
C LEU A 88 6.58 -7.85 1.85
N ALA A 89 5.71 -7.86 2.86
CA ALA A 89 6.04 -8.33 4.20
C ALA A 89 6.52 -9.79 4.17
N LYS A 90 5.86 -10.68 3.42
CA LYS A 90 6.30 -12.08 3.27
C LYS A 90 7.73 -12.22 2.75
N LYS A 91 8.22 -11.29 1.90
CA LYS A 91 9.59 -11.29 1.38
C LYS A 91 10.65 -10.83 2.39
N LEU A 92 10.27 -10.22 3.52
CA LEU A 92 11.21 -9.82 4.56
C LEU A 92 11.71 -11.03 5.35
N PRO A 93 13.02 -11.12 5.68
CA PRO A 93 13.58 -12.25 6.43
C PRO A 93 13.25 -12.22 7.93
N THR A 94 12.35 -11.33 8.38
CA THR A 94 12.00 -11.16 9.78
C THR A 94 10.77 -11.98 10.19
N GLN A 95 10.69 -12.31 11.48
CA GLN A 95 9.60 -13.08 12.06
C GLN A 95 8.29 -12.28 12.03
N THR A 96 7.21 -12.94 11.62
CA THR A 96 5.85 -12.42 11.70
C THR A 96 5.27 -12.70 13.08
N HIS A 97 4.68 -11.67 13.70
CA HIS A 97 3.85 -11.76 14.90
C HIS A 97 2.41 -11.47 14.50
N THR A 98 1.50 -12.40 14.78
CA THR A 98 0.08 -12.28 14.47
C THR A 98 -0.70 -11.95 15.72
N TYR A 99 -1.48 -10.87 15.68
CA TYR A 99 -2.39 -10.46 16.74
C TYR A 99 -3.82 -10.65 16.26
N THR A 100 -4.63 -11.34 17.06
CA THR A 100 -6.06 -11.55 16.79
C THR A 100 -6.89 -10.70 17.73
N ALA A 101 -7.79 -9.88 17.21
CA ALA A 101 -8.67 -9.04 18.01
C ALA A 101 -9.64 -9.91 18.81
N ILE A 102 -9.82 -9.58 20.09
CA ILE A 102 -10.82 -10.24 20.94
C ILE A 102 -12.16 -9.55 20.67
N ASN A 103 -12.98 -10.19 19.84
CA ASN A 103 -14.30 -9.71 19.46
C ASN A 103 -15.37 -10.51 20.21
N SER A 104 -15.86 -9.98 21.32
CA SER A 104 -16.99 -10.54 22.08
C SER A 104 -18.10 -9.51 22.20
N VAL A 105 -19.35 -9.96 22.08
CA VAL A 105 -20.52 -9.14 22.38
C VAL A 105 -20.77 -9.20 23.89
N VAL A 106 -20.96 -8.05 24.52
CA VAL A 106 -21.18 -7.94 25.98
C VAL A 106 -22.60 -8.41 26.37
N ASP A 107 -23.53 -8.35 25.42
CA ASP A 107 -24.95 -8.68 25.58
C ASP A 107 -25.29 -9.98 24.84
N GLU A 108 -25.78 -10.98 25.58
CA GLU A 108 -26.11 -12.31 25.04
C GLU A 108 -27.29 -12.27 24.06
N GLU A 109 -28.21 -11.31 24.18
CA GLU A 109 -29.33 -11.17 23.23
C GLU A 109 -28.84 -10.64 21.87
N GLN A 110 -27.83 -9.77 21.88
CA GLN A 110 -27.18 -9.25 20.67
C GLN A 110 -26.18 -10.24 20.05
N ALA A 111 -25.71 -11.23 20.81
CA ALA A 111 -24.81 -12.27 20.29
C ALA A 111 -25.46 -13.14 19.21
N VAL A 112 -26.80 -13.28 19.24
CA VAL A 112 -27.58 -13.95 18.18
C VAL A 112 -27.69 -13.07 16.93
N GLN A 113 -27.72 -11.75 17.11
CA GLN A 113 -27.92 -10.76 16.04
C GLN A 113 -26.60 -10.43 15.30
N PHE A 114 -25.46 -10.51 15.99
CA PHE A 114 -24.13 -10.29 15.42
C PHE A 114 -23.24 -11.52 15.66
N PRO A 115 -23.29 -12.53 14.78
CA PRO A 115 -22.43 -13.69 14.89
C PRO A 115 -20.96 -13.28 14.93
N VAL A 116 -20.16 -13.95 15.76
CA VAL A 116 -18.72 -13.66 15.89
C VAL A 116 -18.00 -13.70 14.54
N LYS A 117 -18.42 -14.57 13.61
CA LYS A 117 -17.90 -14.60 12.23
C LYS A 117 -18.15 -13.30 11.47
N PHE A 118 -19.32 -12.68 11.65
CA PHE A 118 -19.65 -11.39 11.05
C PHE A 118 -18.77 -10.29 11.64
N ILE A 119 -18.66 -10.22 12.97
CA ILE A 119 -17.83 -9.22 13.67
C ILE A 119 -16.35 -9.35 13.26
N ASN A 120 -15.85 -10.57 13.12
CA ASN A 120 -14.48 -10.84 12.68
C ASN A 120 -14.24 -10.48 11.19
N SER A 121 -15.30 -10.33 10.41
CA SER A 121 -15.22 -9.90 9.00
C SER A 121 -15.32 -8.38 8.83
N ILE A 122 -15.64 -7.63 9.89
CA ILE A 122 -15.74 -6.18 9.84
C ILE A 122 -14.34 -5.58 9.64
N GLU A 123 -14.15 -4.94 8.50
CA GLU A 123 -12.97 -4.14 8.19
C GLU A 123 -13.42 -2.68 7.96
N VAL A 124 -13.46 -1.88 9.03
CA VAL A 124 -13.79 -0.44 8.94
C VAL A 124 -12.51 0.37 8.77
N SER A 125 -12.54 1.37 7.90
CA SER A 125 -11.46 2.35 7.79
C SER A 125 -11.22 3.01 9.16
N GLY A 126 -9.97 2.97 9.63
CA GLY A 126 -9.58 3.53 10.93
C GLY A 126 -9.55 2.53 12.10
N LEU A 127 -9.99 1.29 11.90
CA LEU A 127 -9.81 0.20 12.88
C LEU A 127 -8.82 -0.84 12.37
N PRO A 128 -7.99 -1.44 13.26
CA PRO A 128 -7.14 -2.54 12.87
C PRO A 128 -8.02 -3.74 12.47
N PRO A 129 -7.60 -4.54 11.46
CA PRO A 129 -8.31 -5.75 11.08
C PRO A 129 -8.34 -6.76 12.23
N HIS A 130 -9.30 -7.68 12.21
CA HIS A 130 -9.42 -8.74 13.21
C HIS A 130 -8.14 -9.58 13.33
N VAL A 131 -7.40 -9.76 12.23
CA VAL A 131 -6.07 -10.38 12.23
C VAL A 131 -5.05 -9.38 11.72
N LEU A 132 -4.10 -9.03 12.59
CA LEU A 132 -3.02 -8.09 12.31
C LEU A 132 -1.67 -8.82 12.33
N ASP A 133 -1.07 -8.95 11.14
CA ASP A 133 0.29 -9.49 10.98
C ASP A 133 1.32 -8.37 10.98
N LEU A 134 2.24 -8.40 11.95
CA LEU A 134 3.34 -7.44 12.06
C LEU A 134 4.67 -8.15 11.89
N LYS A 135 5.60 -7.51 11.20
CA LYS A 135 7.00 -7.94 11.14
C LYS A 135 7.88 -6.97 11.90
N CYS A 136 8.85 -7.49 12.64
CA CYS A 136 9.82 -6.65 13.35
C CYS A 136 10.62 -5.84 12.31
N GLY A 137 10.52 -4.51 12.39
CA GLY A 137 11.50 -3.58 11.84
C GLY A 137 12.38 -3.04 12.97
N ASN A 138 13.58 -2.56 12.65
CA ASN A 138 14.40 -1.87 13.65
C ASN A 138 13.72 -0.58 14.13
N LYS A 139 13.94 -0.26 15.41
CA LYS A 139 13.23 0.77 16.18
C LYS A 139 13.20 2.13 15.49
N ALA A 140 11.99 2.63 15.21
CA ALA A 140 11.67 4.04 15.34
C ALA A 140 10.23 4.15 15.86
N THR A 141 10.14 4.86 16.98
CA THR A 141 8.97 5.45 17.65
C THR A 141 7.84 4.52 18.12
N GLY A 142 7.57 4.61 19.42
CA GLY A 142 6.54 3.86 20.12
C GLY A 142 5.14 4.06 19.55
N ALA A 143 4.22 3.32 20.12
CA ALA A 143 2.79 3.24 19.83
C ALA A 143 2.00 4.57 19.81
N HIS A 144 2.67 5.73 19.83
CA HIS A 144 2.08 7.06 19.79
C HIS A 144 2.04 7.73 18.39
N GLU A 145 2.67 7.17 17.35
CA GLU A 145 2.74 7.85 16.03
C GLU A 145 1.74 7.40 14.95
N TRP A 146 0.95 6.35 15.18
CA TRP A 146 -0.14 5.99 14.26
C TRP A 146 -1.26 7.05 14.18
N HIS A 147 -1.31 7.99 15.14
CA HIS A 147 -2.23 9.12 15.11
C HIS A 147 -1.89 10.21 14.08
N LYS A 148 -0.71 10.19 13.44
CA LYS A 148 -0.29 11.29 12.53
C LYS A 148 -0.49 11.01 11.04
N VAL A 149 -0.84 9.78 10.63
CA VAL A 149 -1.08 9.45 9.21
C VAL A 149 -2.56 9.55 8.83
N TYR A 150 -3.48 9.57 9.80
CA TYR A 150 -4.90 9.74 9.59
C TYR A 150 -5.39 11.06 10.17
N HIS A 151 -5.25 12.14 9.40
CA HIS A 151 -6.15 13.28 9.50
C HIS A 151 -7.23 13.12 8.42
N PRO A 152 -8.41 12.56 8.73
CA PRO A 152 -9.58 12.77 7.91
C PRO A 152 -9.95 14.25 8.07
N LYS A 153 -9.71 15.05 7.03
CA LYS A 153 -10.46 16.30 6.90
C LYS A 153 -11.91 15.88 6.65
N LEU A 154 -12.78 16.34 7.54
CA LEU A 154 -14.24 16.31 7.45
C LEU A 154 -14.72 16.68 6.05
#